data_AF-A0A6A7N4W6-F1
#
_entry.id   AF-A0A6A7N4W6-F1
#
_cell.length_a   1.000
_cell.length_b   1.000
_cell.length_c   1.000
_cell.angle_alpha   90.00
_cell.angle_beta   90.00
_cell.angle_gamma   90.00
#
_symmetry.space_group_name_H-M   'P 1'
#
loop_
_entity.id
_entity.type
_entity.pdbx_description
1 polymer ?
#
loop_
_entity_poly.entity_id
_entity_poly.type
_entity_poly.pdbx_seq_one_letter_code
_entity_poly.pdbx_strand_id
1 'polypeptide(L)'
;MSIKIQSARYGLPNQYNDVTAHVQLMVQDSNRTIAINNDSLGGDPAYGHGKKLTVAYFGHDGRPHMVEGDEGSTILLTDEPHGLPGAPPWLIG
;
A
#
# COMPACT_ATOMS: atom_id res chain seq x y z
N MET A 1 -1.02 -13.04 14.71
CA MET A 1 -1.90 -12.31 13.77
C MET A 1 -0.98 -11.55 12.82
N SER A 2 -1.28 -11.53 11.53
CA SER A 2 -0.44 -10.97 10.46
C SER A 2 -1.29 -10.12 9.53
N ILE A 3 -0.70 -9.11 8.90
CA ILE A 3 -1.37 -8.33 7.85
C ILE A 3 -1.74 -9.27 6.69
N LYS A 4 -2.95 -9.12 6.15
CA LYS A 4 -3.41 -9.83 4.96
C LYS A 4 -3.85 -8.85 3.89
N ILE A 5 -3.12 -8.80 2.79
CA ILE A 5 -3.52 -8.02 1.61
C ILE A 5 -4.76 -8.65 0.98
N GLN A 6 -5.79 -7.83 0.80
CA GLN A 6 -7.02 -8.16 0.08
C GLN A 6 -6.86 -7.88 -1.41
N SER A 7 -6.31 -6.72 -1.74
CA SER A 7 -6.12 -6.29 -3.11
C SER A 7 -5.06 -5.20 -3.18
N ALA A 8 -4.20 -5.25 -4.19
CA ALA A 8 -3.22 -4.21 -4.47
C ALA A 8 -3.16 -3.94 -5.97
N ARG A 9 -3.35 -2.67 -6.34
CA ARG A 9 -3.40 -2.24 -7.74
C ARG A 9 -2.42 -1.12 -7.94
N TYR A 10 -1.55 -1.27 -8.93
CA TYR A 10 -0.55 -0.27 -9.29
C TYR A 10 -0.80 0.27 -10.68
N GLY A 11 -1.06 1.56 -10.81
CA GLY A 11 -1.21 2.22 -12.10
C GLY A 11 -2.22 3.35 -12.08
N LEU A 12 -2.91 3.51 -13.21
CA LEU A 12 -3.98 4.47 -13.43
C LEU A 12 -5.36 3.79 -13.30
N PRO A 13 -6.45 4.56 -13.08
CA PRO A 13 -7.81 4.01 -13.02
C PRO A 13 -8.19 3.14 -14.23
N ASN A 14 -7.67 3.48 -15.41
CA ASN A 14 -7.95 2.78 -16.67
C ASN A 14 -6.84 1.79 -17.10
N GLN A 15 -5.69 1.77 -16.41
CA GLN A 15 -4.53 0.94 -16.78
C GLN A 15 -3.70 0.65 -15.54
N TYR A 16 -3.86 -0.55 -14.98
CA TYR A 16 -3.20 -0.96 -13.74
C TYR A 16 -2.73 -2.41 -13.82
N ASN A 17 -1.68 -2.72 -13.06
CA ASN A 17 -1.24 -4.07 -12.76
C ASN A 17 -1.80 -4.52 -11.42
N ASP A 18 -2.25 -5.77 -11.37
CA ASP A 18 -2.57 -6.43 -10.11
C ASP A 18 -1.26 -6.89 -9.46
N VAL A 19 -0.91 -6.24 -8.35
CA VAL A 19 0.30 -6.52 -7.58
C VAL A 19 -0.05 -7.16 -6.23
N THR A 20 -1.27 -7.67 -6.08
CA THR A 20 -1.80 -8.22 -4.81
C THR A 20 -0.90 -9.31 -4.26
N ALA A 21 -0.55 -10.30 -5.10
CA ALA A 21 0.30 -11.41 -4.71
C ALA A 21 1.73 -10.94 -4.36
N HIS A 22 2.24 -9.95 -5.08
CA HIS A 22 3.59 -9.43 -4.86
C HIS A 22 3.69 -8.67 -3.53
N VAL A 23 2.74 -7.76 -3.29
CA VAL A 23 2.61 -6.99 -2.05
C VAL A 23 2.39 -7.93 -0.85
N GLN A 24 1.57 -8.97 -1.00
CA GLN A 24 1.36 -9.97 0.06
C GLN A 24 2.67 -10.70 0.43
N LEU A 25 3.51 -11.05 -0.55
CA LEU A 25 4.81 -11.70 -0.29
C LEU A 25 5.78 -10.77 0.44
N MET A 26 5.86 -9.50 0.04
CA MET A 26 6.71 -8.51 0.71
C MET A 26 6.33 -8.33 2.19
N VAL A 27 5.03 -8.27 2.47
CA VAL A 27 4.49 -8.10 3.82
C VAL A 27 4.70 -9.34 4.69
N GLN A 28 4.64 -10.53 4.10
CA GLN A 28 4.92 -11.78 4.79
C GLN A 28 6.40 -11.90 5.19
N ASP A 29 7.33 -11.28 4.46
CA ASP A 29 8.77 -11.29 4.75
C ASP A 29 9.18 -10.34 5.90
N SER A 30 8.22 -9.88 6.72
CA SER A 30 8.38 -8.83 7.75
C SER A 30 8.58 -7.41 7.22
N ASN A 31 8.53 -7.21 5.90
CA ASN A 31 8.66 -5.89 5.31
C ASN A 31 7.27 -5.23 5.14
N ARG A 32 6.88 -4.41 6.11
CA ARG A 32 5.61 -3.65 6.07
C ARG A 32 5.69 -2.38 5.23
N THR A 33 6.90 -2.07 4.76
CA THR A 33 7.21 -0.86 4.03
C THR A 33 7.32 -1.20 2.56
N ILE A 34 6.43 -0.65 1.74
CA ILE A 34 6.41 -0.91 0.30
C ILE A 34 6.86 0.35 -0.42
N ALA A 35 8.00 0.25 -1.10
CA ALA A 35 8.47 1.26 -2.01
C ALA A 35 7.65 1.20 -3.29
N ILE A 36 7.06 2.33 -3.69
CA ILE A 36 6.25 2.43 -4.90
C ILE A 36 7.16 2.79 -6.06
N ASN A 37 7.75 1.78 -6.66
CA ASN A 37 8.62 1.91 -7.82
C ASN A 37 8.37 0.76 -8.80
N ASN A 38 8.68 1.01 -10.08
CA ASN A 38 8.51 -0.01 -11.12
C ASN A 38 9.26 -1.30 -10.79
N ASP A 39 10.50 -1.21 -10.30
CA ASP A 39 11.31 -2.38 -9.99
C ASP A 39 10.73 -3.24 -8.85
N SER A 40 10.19 -2.64 -7.77
CA SER A 40 9.63 -3.42 -6.65
C SER A 40 8.17 -3.81 -6.85
N LEU A 41 7.47 -3.26 -7.84
CA LEU A 41 6.07 -3.60 -8.15
C LEU A 41 5.94 -4.47 -9.42
N GLY A 42 7.06 -4.97 -9.96
CA GLY A 42 7.07 -5.94 -11.05
C GLY A 42 6.97 -5.34 -12.45
N GLY A 43 7.32 -4.06 -12.63
CA GLY A 43 7.43 -3.37 -13.91
C GLY A 43 6.58 -2.10 -14.02
N ASP A 44 6.73 -1.37 -15.13
CA ASP A 44 5.97 -0.15 -15.41
C ASP A 44 4.68 -0.49 -16.21
N PRO A 45 3.49 -0.40 -15.60
CA PRO A 45 2.24 -0.57 -16.32
C PRO A 45 1.90 0.59 -17.25
N ALA A 46 2.43 1.80 -17.04
CA ALA A 46 2.11 3.02 -17.77
C ALA A 46 3.31 3.97 -17.82
N TYR A 47 4.19 3.74 -18.79
CA TYR A 47 5.44 4.50 -18.96
C TYR A 47 5.16 5.99 -19.17
N GLY A 48 5.70 6.84 -18.29
CA GLY A 48 5.60 8.31 -18.39
C GLY A 48 4.35 8.95 -17.77
N HIS A 49 3.50 8.18 -17.08
CA HIS A 49 2.34 8.72 -16.34
C HIS A 49 2.51 8.53 -14.83
N GLY A 50 1.96 9.46 -14.03
CA GLY A 50 1.97 9.37 -12.58
C GLY A 50 1.11 8.19 -12.10
N LYS A 51 1.76 7.08 -11.76
CA LYS A 51 1.09 5.87 -11.27
C LYS A 51 0.82 6.00 -9.77
N LYS A 52 -0.30 5.41 -9.33
CA LYS A 52 -0.62 5.28 -7.91
C LYS A 52 -0.76 3.82 -7.53
N LEU A 53 -0.29 3.47 -6.34
CA LEU A 53 -0.52 2.18 -5.72
C LEU A 53 -1.65 2.33 -4.71
N THR A 54 -2.73 1.58 -4.89
CA THR A 54 -3.80 1.44 -3.91
C THR A 54 -3.76 0.03 -3.35
N VAL A 55 -3.64 -0.09 -2.02
CA VAL A 55 -3.59 -1.37 -1.31
C VAL A 55 -4.68 -1.42 -0.26
N ALA A 56 -5.56 -2.41 -0.36
CA ALA A 56 -6.51 -2.76 0.68
C ALA A 56 -6.02 -4.01 1.42
N TYR A 57 -6.05 -3.99 2.75
CA TYR A 57 -5.53 -5.05 3.59
C TYR A 57 -6.29 -5.16 4.91
N PHE A 58 -6.20 -6.31 5.56
CA PHE A 58 -6.63 -6.49 6.94
C PHE A 58 -5.44 -6.33 7.87
N GLY A 59 -5.59 -5.45 8.85
CA GLY A 59 -4.61 -5.27 9.92
C GLY A 59 -4.57 -6.46 10.88
N HIS A 60 -3.61 -6.42 11.79
CA HIS A 60 -3.48 -7.30 12.95
C HIS A 60 -4.74 -7.27 13.83
N ASP A 61 -5.46 -6.15 13.86
CA ASP A 61 -6.73 -5.97 14.55
C ASP A 61 -7.92 -6.60 13.80
N GLY A 62 -7.69 -7.14 12.60
CA GLY A 62 -8.70 -7.76 11.75
C GLY A 62 -9.62 -6.77 11.05
N ARG A 63 -9.34 -5.47 11.12
CA ARG A 63 -10.11 -4.44 10.41
C ARG A 63 -9.55 -4.19 9.02
N PRO A 64 -10.41 -3.86 8.05
CA PRO A 64 -9.96 -3.43 6.73
C PRO A 64 -9.31 -2.05 6.83
N HIS A 65 -8.13 -1.93 6.24
CA HIS A 65 -7.36 -0.72 6.05
C HIS A 65 -7.09 -0.53 4.56
N MET A 66 -6.93 0.72 4.15
CA MET A 66 -6.61 1.09 2.77
C MET A 66 -5.52 2.16 2.79
N VAL A 67 -4.46 1.92 2.02
CA VAL A 67 -3.36 2.85 1.85
C VAL A 67 -3.17 3.14 0.37
N GLU A 68 -2.82 4.38 0.08
CA GLU A 68 -2.54 4.84 -1.27
C GLU A 68 -1.23 5.62 -1.27
N GLY A 69 -0.48 5.51 -2.36
CA GLY A 69 0.71 6.32 -2.54
C GLY A 69 1.05 6.51 -4.00
N ASP A 70 1.73 7.62 -4.27
CA ASP A 70 2.22 7.96 -5.60
C ASP A 70 3.57 7.27 -5.88
N GLU A 71 3.84 7.01 -7.16
CA GLU A 71 5.14 6.53 -7.62
C GLU A 71 6.30 7.41 -7.11
N GLY A 72 7.36 6.76 -6.64
CA GLY A 72 8.49 7.40 -5.96
C GLY A 72 8.29 7.61 -4.46
N SER A 73 7.09 7.34 -3.93
CA SER A 73 6.81 7.38 -2.50
C SER A 73 6.93 5.99 -1.86
N THR A 74 6.93 5.95 -0.54
CA THR A 74 6.93 4.71 0.24
C THR A 74 5.70 4.69 1.12
N ILE A 75 4.94 3.59 1.08
CA ILE A 75 3.79 3.38 1.95
C ILE A 75 4.14 2.41 3.07
N LEU A 76 3.59 2.66 4.25
CA LEU A 76 3.71 1.78 5.41
C LEU A 76 2.36 1.12 5.67
N LEU A 77 2.35 -0.21 5.63
CA LEU A 77 1.20 -1.01 6.00
C LEU A 77 1.20 -1.16 7.52
N THR A 78 0.41 -0.32 8.17
CA THR A 78 0.28 -0.28 9.63
C THR A 78 -1.19 -0.45 10.01
N ASP A 79 -1.44 -1.02 11.17
CA ASP A 79 -2.79 -1.18 11.71
C ASP A 79 -3.37 0.14 12.20
N GLU A 80 -2.58 1.20 12.12
CA GLU A 80 -2.99 2.55 12.45
C GLU A 80 -3.87 3.11 11.32
N PRO A 81 -5.14 3.46 11.60
CA PRO A 81 -5.97 4.19 10.65
C PRO A 81 -5.25 5.50 10.32
N HIS A 82 -4.92 5.72 9.05
CA HIS A 82 -3.82 6.62 8.69
C HIS A 82 -3.99 8.08 9.13
N GLY A 83 -3.00 8.55 9.89
CA GLY A 83 -2.82 9.95 10.30
C GLY A 83 -1.53 10.22 11.10
N LEU A 84 -0.36 10.08 10.45
CA LEU A 84 0.97 10.67 10.75
C LEU A 84 1.84 10.13 11.91
N PRO A 85 3.18 9.96 11.70
CA PRO A 85 4.14 10.28 12.76
C PRO A 85 4.08 11.81 13.00
N GLY A 86 3.17 12.24 13.88
CA GLY A 86 3.06 13.63 14.33
C GLY A 86 1.69 14.33 14.23
N ALA A 87 0.55 13.63 14.11
CA ALA A 87 -0.76 14.30 14.20
C ALA A 87 -1.12 14.64 15.67
N PRO A 88 -1.69 15.82 15.95
CA PRO A 88 -2.05 16.25 17.30
C PRO A 88 -3.32 15.54 17.84
N PRO A 89 -3.41 15.36 19.18
CA PRO A 89 -4.30 14.41 19.85
C PRO A 89 -5.81 14.73 19.86
N TRP A 90 -6.32 15.66 19.05
CA TRP A 90 -7.72 16.10 19.11
C TRP A 90 -8.66 15.47 18.06
N LEU A 91 -8.19 14.46 17.30
CA LEU A 91 -9.00 13.74 16.31
C LEU A 91 -9.52 12.37 16.76
N ILE A 92 -9.31 12.01 18.03
CA ILE A 92 -10.03 10.91 18.69
C ILE A 92 -11.10 11.52 19.58
N GLY A 93 -12.28 11.75 19.00
CA GLY A 93 -13.52 12.11 19.68
C GLY A 93 -14.46 10.92 19.75
#